data_AF-A0AAD9CT89-F1
#
_entry.id   AF-A0AAD9CT89-F1
#
_cell.length_a   1.000
_cell.length_b   1.000
_cell.length_c   1.000
_cell.angle_alpha   90.00
_cell.angle_beta   90.00
_cell.angle_gamma   90.00
#
_symmetry.space_group_name_H-M   'P 1'
#
loop_
_entity.id
_entity.type
_entity.pdbx_description
1 polymer ?
#
loop_
_entity_poly.entity_id
_entity_poly.type
_entity_poly.pdbx_seq_one_letter_code
_entity_poly.pdbx_strand_id
1 'polypeptide(L)'
;MEALGERLKVMVKVFRREGQRVLKSERTTIHGADGMLMILQLAMAEVNKQHDREFKVALSDVLMAWKHLLLDKLHLPPPNSARMENYDLILEAYESFLKRSNTVDLIDILSMYKQLRLDDSDPEEPVSPIQLFEFLSSNEEVLEFPDSAVPSTPSSKIRPCCSQVKIAVRRVFCSYLSLLVNVKNDMALALTLDVPSRALERQAFTDVKHAAQNNSTSLFLAVTSFVRIIQLGGRGYAPAESDPLRKHVKGLSDFVQFLDNLEELLGEIPDPSVCGARLVAAIRAVLVKGRSSGDAVYAVSEETTKELKERICQLYQIQKQIAKGSGTGISPARPKAHTVNHCTAYGGRDTVKVLLALLDEEALAPPSQNKADLLSEDQPVLNGAEGTCILNLFRSPELSSGSSPEPLKNRVQSRLDLLKPKPKEGVIRSQFACTYKDEELPLNRVLEFPSSSQMPTCVHPAPKPKNTPPVDEECSLMWRSKPKPSLHLNA
;
A
#
# COMPACT_ATOMS: atom_id res chain seq x y z
N MET A 1 20.23 -0.24 22.33
CA MET A 1 19.60 0.44 21.17
C MET A 1 20.59 1.22 20.32
N GLU A 2 21.43 2.11 20.88
CA GLU A 2 22.36 2.96 20.08
C GLU A 2 23.33 2.16 19.20
N ALA A 3 23.91 1.08 19.72
CA ALA A 3 24.80 0.19 18.95
C ALA A 3 24.09 -0.53 17.79
N LEU A 4 22.80 -0.88 17.92
CA LEU A 4 22.03 -1.50 16.84
C LEU A 4 21.68 -0.48 15.76
N GLY A 5 21.34 0.75 16.15
CA GLY A 5 21.09 1.86 15.23
C GLY A 5 22.30 2.14 14.33
N GLU A 6 23.52 2.16 14.89
CA GLU A 6 24.74 2.34 14.07
C GLU A 6 24.97 1.19 13.09
N ARG A 7 24.68 -0.05 13.48
CA ARG A 7 24.81 -1.20 12.57
C ARG A 7 23.76 -1.19 11.45
N LEU A 8 22.53 -0.78 11.75
CA LEU A 8 21.50 -0.54 10.72
C LEU A 8 21.93 0.57 9.74
N LYS A 9 22.57 1.64 10.23
CA LYS A 9 23.13 2.68 9.36
C LYS A 9 24.23 2.14 8.44
N VAL A 10 25.07 1.21 8.90
CA VAL A 10 26.07 0.55 8.04
C VAL A 10 25.40 -0.22 6.91
N MET A 11 24.36 -0.99 7.23
CA MET A 11 23.58 -1.74 6.24
C MET A 11 23.01 -0.82 5.16
N VAL A 12 22.35 0.28 5.55
CA VAL A 12 21.79 1.26 4.62
C VAL A 12 22.89 2.00 3.84
N LYS A 13 24.02 2.34 4.45
CA LYS A 13 25.15 2.96 3.74
C LYS A 13 25.70 2.07 2.63
N VAL A 14 25.84 0.77 2.87
CA VAL A 14 26.26 -0.19 1.83
C VAL A 14 25.22 -0.31 0.73
N PHE A 15 23.93 -0.36 1.09
CA PHE A 15 22.84 -0.29 0.11
C PHE A 15 22.91 0.98 -0.74
N ARG A 16 23.15 2.16 -0.16
CA ARG A 16 23.28 3.42 -0.91
C ARG A 16 24.52 3.45 -1.81
N ARG A 17 25.61 2.77 -1.44
CA ARG A 17 26.85 2.71 -2.22
C ARG A 17 26.76 1.71 -3.39
N GLU A 18 26.21 0.52 -3.14
CA GLU A 18 26.27 -0.61 -4.08
C GLU A 18 24.89 -1.02 -4.64
N GLY A 19 23.81 -0.38 -4.20
CA GLY A 19 22.43 -0.74 -4.54
C GLY A 19 22.12 -0.73 -6.03
N GLN A 20 22.86 0.03 -6.84
CA GLN A 20 22.77 0.00 -8.32
C GLN A 20 23.05 -1.38 -8.93
N ARG A 21 23.69 -2.31 -8.20
CA ARG A 21 23.93 -3.69 -8.66
C ARG A 21 22.68 -4.57 -8.55
N VAL A 22 21.76 -4.23 -7.64
CA VAL A 22 20.55 -5.01 -7.34
C VAL A 22 19.26 -4.29 -7.74
N LEU A 23 19.26 -2.96 -7.75
CA LEU A 23 18.12 -2.12 -8.13
C LEU A 23 18.46 -1.23 -9.32
N LYS A 24 17.45 -1.02 -10.17
CA LYS A 24 17.56 -0.15 -11.34
C LYS A 24 17.50 1.35 -11.01
N SER A 25 16.98 1.70 -9.83
CA SER A 25 16.71 3.09 -9.43
C SER A 25 17.54 3.51 -8.22
N GLU A 26 18.35 4.56 -8.39
CA GLU A 26 19.07 5.22 -7.30
C GLU A 26 18.13 6.02 -6.37
N ARG A 27 16.89 6.26 -6.81
CA ARG A 27 15.87 7.05 -6.11
C ARG A 27 14.97 6.22 -5.19
N THR A 28 15.27 4.94 -5.02
CA THR A 28 14.49 4.04 -4.17
C THR A 28 14.47 4.55 -2.72
N THR A 29 13.29 4.68 -2.13
CA THR A 29 13.11 5.06 -0.72
C THR A 29 12.82 3.85 0.16
N ILE A 30 13.20 3.92 1.44
CA ILE A 30 13.09 2.80 2.38
C ILE A 30 11.85 3.00 3.26
N HIS A 31 11.06 1.96 3.48
CA HIS A 31 10.03 1.94 4.50
C HIS A 31 10.58 1.39 5.82
N GLY A 32 10.52 2.21 6.87
CA GLY A 32 10.72 1.75 8.24
C GLY A 32 9.54 0.93 8.76
N ALA A 33 9.65 0.43 9.99
CA ALA A 33 8.68 -0.50 10.59
C ALA A 33 7.22 -0.04 10.50
N ASP A 34 6.94 1.22 10.87
CA ASP A 34 5.60 1.78 10.79
C ASP A 34 5.06 1.80 9.35
N GLY A 35 5.89 2.21 8.39
CA GLY A 35 5.52 2.22 6.98
C GLY A 35 5.25 0.81 6.43
N MET A 36 6.08 -0.16 6.81
CA MET A 36 5.87 -1.56 6.46
C MET A 36 4.53 -2.08 7.00
N LEU A 37 4.21 -1.79 8.26
CA LEU A 37 2.96 -2.22 8.88
C LEU A 37 1.72 -1.58 8.24
N MET A 38 1.79 -0.29 7.87
CA MET A 38 0.71 0.38 7.14
C MET A 38 0.49 -0.20 5.74
N ILE A 39 1.57 -0.54 5.02
CA ILE A 39 1.47 -1.18 3.70
C ILE A 39 0.88 -2.59 3.83
N LEU A 40 1.27 -3.34 4.87
CA LEU A 40 0.68 -4.65 5.14
C LEU A 40 -0.83 -4.56 5.38
N GLN A 41 -1.28 -3.57 6.16
CA GLN A 41 -2.71 -3.32 6.37
C GLN A 41 -3.45 -3.07 5.04
N LEU A 42 -2.86 -2.28 4.13
CA LEU A 42 -3.43 -2.02 2.81
C LEU A 42 -3.45 -3.27 1.92
N ALA A 43 -2.37 -4.06 1.92
CA ALA A 43 -2.29 -5.30 1.17
C ALA A 43 -3.35 -6.30 1.63
N MET A 44 -3.50 -6.47 2.94
CA MET A 44 -4.55 -7.32 3.51
C MET A 44 -5.95 -6.84 3.14
N ALA A 45 -6.22 -5.54 3.23
CA ALA A 45 -7.52 -5.00 2.88
C ALA A 45 -7.84 -5.15 1.37
N GLU A 46 -6.83 -5.08 0.50
CA GLU A 46 -7.01 -5.33 -0.94
C GLU A 46 -7.30 -6.80 -1.23
N VAL A 47 -6.59 -7.74 -0.57
CA VAL A 47 -6.87 -9.18 -0.70
C VAL A 47 -8.26 -9.52 -0.15
N ASN A 48 -8.63 -9.00 1.01
CA ASN A 48 -9.96 -9.20 1.58
C ASN A 48 -11.06 -8.67 0.65
N LYS A 49 -10.83 -7.52 0.00
CA LYS A 49 -11.78 -7.00 -1.00
C LYS A 49 -11.96 -7.95 -2.18
N GLN A 50 -10.93 -8.71 -2.58
CA GLN A 50 -11.04 -9.68 -3.69
C GLN A 50 -11.86 -10.91 -3.28
N HIS A 51 -11.79 -11.34 -2.02
CA HIS A 51 -12.49 -12.53 -1.52
C HIS A 51 -13.87 -12.24 -0.89
N ASP A 52 -13.93 -11.28 0.02
CA ASP A 52 -15.11 -10.96 0.85
C ASP A 52 -15.87 -9.73 0.34
N ARG A 53 -15.39 -9.10 -0.74
CA ARG A 53 -15.91 -7.84 -1.33
C ARG A 53 -15.82 -6.61 -0.42
N GLU A 54 -15.33 -6.75 0.81
CA GLU A 54 -15.13 -5.65 1.74
C GLU A 54 -13.64 -5.26 1.84
N PHE A 55 -13.34 -3.97 1.65
CA PHE A 55 -12.00 -3.43 1.90
C PHE A 55 -11.82 -3.10 3.38
N LYS A 56 -11.75 -4.13 4.23
CA LYS A 56 -11.57 -4.01 5.68
C LYS A 56 -10.64 -5.10 6.18
N VAL A 57 -9.99 -4.85 7.32
CA VAL A 57 -9.16 -5.83 8.03
C VAL A 57 -9.20 -5.54 9.52
N ALA A 58 -9.34 -6.57 10.35
CA ALA A 58 -9.30 -6.41 11.80
C ALA A 58 -7.86 -6.16 12.27
N LEU A 59 -7.69 -5.30 13.28
CA LEU A 59 -6.36 -5.00 13.83
C LEU A 59 -5.63 -6.25 14.32
N SER A 60 -6.35 -7.19 14.96
CA SER A 60 -5.81 -8.48 15.39
C SER A 60 -5.15 -9.24 14.25
N ASP A 61 -5.81 -9.28 13.10
CA ASP A 61 -5.36 -10.04 11.94
C ASP A 61 -4.13 -9.38 11.33
N VAL A 62 -4.09 -8.04 11.28
CA VAL A 62 -2.92 -7.28 10.83
C VAL A 62 -1.71 -7.56 11.72
N LEU A 63 -1.88 -7.58 13.05
CA LEU A 63 -0.78 -7.86 13.97
C LEU A 63 -0.29 -9.31 13.89
N MET A 64 -1.21 -10.25 13.63
CA MET A 64 -0.85 -11.65 13.36
C MET A 64 -0.09 -11.76 12.03
N ALA A 65 -0.57 -11.12 10.97
CA ALA A 65 0.08 -11.10 9.67
C ALA A 65 1.45 -10.42 9.74
N TRP A 66 1.58 -9.36 10.55
CA TRP A 66 2.86 -8.67 10.81
C TRP A 66 3.89 -9.63 11.36
N LYS A 67 3.54 -10.40 12.40
CA LYS A 67 4.44 -11.41 12.97
C LYS A 67 4.81 -12.48 11.94
N HIS A 68 3.86 -12.95 11.14
CA HIS A 68 4.13 -13.93 10.08
C HIS A 68 5.07 -13.36 9.01
N LEU A 69 4.80 -12.14 8.51
CA LEU A 69 5.62 -11.44 7.51
C LEU A 69 7.06 -11.29 7.99
N LEU A 70 7.27 -10.85 9.23
CA LEU A 70 8.60 -10.68 9.79
C LEU A 70 9.35 -12.01 9.87
N LEU A 71 8.72 -13.07 10.39
CA LEU A 71 9.37 -14.38 10.54
C LEU A 71 9.70 -15.00 9.18
N ASP A 72 8.76 -14.94 8.24
CA ASP A 72 8.89 -15.51 6.90
C ASP A 72 9.97 -14.81 6.07
N LYS A 73 9.91 -13.46 5.94
CA LYS A 73 10.91 -12.70 5.17
C LYS A 73 12.31 -12.75 5.79
N LEU A 74 12.42 -12.96 7.11
CA LEU A 74 13.71 -13.14 7.80
C LEU A 74 14.21 -14.59 7.82
N HIS A 75 13.43 -15.54 7.27
CA HIS A 75 13.70 -16.98 7.32
C HIS A 75 13.90 -17.51 8.74
N LEU A 76 13.12 -16.98 9.69
CA LEU A 76 13.06 -17.43 11.07
C LEU A 76 12.02 -18.55 11.23
N PRO A 77 12.08 -19.36 12.31
CA PRO A 77 11.10 -20.42 12.55
C PRO A 77 9.67 -19.89 12.48
N PRO A 78 8.75 -20.61 11.79
CA PRO A 78 7.38 -20.16 11.64
C PRO A 78 6.71 -20.03 13.02
N PRO A 79 5.73 -19.11 13.16
CA PRO A 79 5.00 -19.01 14.41
C PRO A 79 4.29 -20.34 14.71
N ASN A 80 4.17 -20.69 16.00
CA ASN A 80 3.48 -21.92 16.43
C ASN A 80 1.99 -21.99 16.01
N SER A 81 1.45 -20.93 15.41
CA SER A 81 0.09 -20.87 14.87
C SER A 81 -0.02 -21.52 13.49
N ALA A 82 -1.22 -22.00 13.15
CA ALA A 82 -1.53 -22.45 11.79
C ALA A 82 -1.21 -21.37 10.76
N ARG A 83 -0.78 -21.79 9.56
CA ARG A 83 -0.54 -20.91 8.42
C ARG A 83 -1.78 -20.04 8.18
N MET A 84 -1.59 -18.72 8.15
CA MET A 84 -2.67 -17.76 7.90
C MET A 84 -3.29 -18.00 6.51
N GLU A 85 -4.63 -17.95 6.44
CA GLU A 85 -5.37 -18.05 5.18
C GLU A 85 -4.98 -16.90 4.23
N ASN A 86 -4.84 -17.19 2.94
CA ASN A 86 -4.49 -16.22 1.90
C ASN A 86 -3.15 -15.48 2.10
N TYR A 87 -2.26 -15.94 2.99
CA TYR A 87 -0.99 -15.27 3.27
C TYR A 87 -0.12 -15.06 2.01
N ASP A 88 -0.07 -16.04 1.10
CA ASP A 88 0.70 -15.91 -0.14
C ASP A 88 0.19 -14.76 -1.02
N LEU A 89 -1.13 -14.56 -1.08
CA LEU A 89 -1.75 -13.45 -1.81
C LEU A 89 -1.48 -12.11 -1.13
N ILE A 90 -1.48 -12.08 0.21
CA ILE A 90 -1.14 -10.88 1.00
C ILE A 90 0.31 -10.48 0.76
N LEU A 91 1.23 -11.45 0.75
CA LEU A 91 2.64 -11.22 0.47
C LEU A 91 2.85 -10.70 -0.97
N GLU A 92 2.19 -11.31 -1.96
CA GLU A 92 2.25 -10.84 -3.35
C GLU A 92 1.72 -9.40 -3.49
N ALA A 93 0.60 -9.07 -2.84
CA ALA A 93 0.03 -7.72 -2.84
C ALA A 93 0.97 -6.70 -2.16
N TYR A 94 1.61 -7.08 -1.05
CA TYR A 94 2.59 -6.28 -0.32
C TYR A 94 3.82 -5.98 -1.20
N GLU A 95 4.44 -6.99 -1.78
CA GLU A 95 5.61 -6.84 -2.67
C GLU A 95 5.28 -6.04 -3.93
N SER A 96 4.09 -6.27 -4.50
CA SER A 96 3.59 -5.51 -5.64
C SER A 96 3.42 -4.03 -5.32
N PHE A 97 2.98 -3.69 -4.11
CA PHE A 97 2.89 -2.31 -3.64
C PHE A 97 4.27 -1.65 -3.56
N LEU A 98 5.25 -2.32 -2.95
CA LEU A 98 6.63 -1.82 -2.83
C LEU A 98 7.25 -1.58 -4.22
N LYS A 99 7.12 -2.56 -5.12
CA LYS A 99 7.66 -2.50 -6.48
C LYS A 99 7.05 -1.36 -7.29
N ARG A 100 5.72 -1.18 -7.25
CA ARG A 100 5.04 -0.07 -7.94
C ARG A 100 5.48 1.28 -7.39
N SER A 101 5.67 1.36 -6.07
CA SER A 101 6.04 2.59 -5.38
C SER A 101 7.52 2.95 -5.47
N ASN A 102 8.33 2.10 -6.12
CA ASN A 102 9.80 2.20 -6.13
C ASN A 102 10.36 2.32 -4.70
N THR A 103 9.86 1.48 -3.80
CA THR A 103 10.28 1.43 -2.40
C THR A 103 10.74 0.03 -2.02
N VAL A 104 11.47 -0.07 -0.92
CA VAL A 104 11.96 -1.32 -0.34
C VAL A 104 11.77 -1.29 1.17
N ASP A 105 11.61 -2.44 1.80
CA ASP A 105 11.53 -2.53 3.25
C ASP A 105 12.90 -2.84 3.89
N LEU A 106 12.98 -2.75 5.21
CA LEU A 106 14.23 -2.99 5.94
C LEU A 106 14.75 -4.43 5.86
N ILE A 107 13.86 -5.41 5.62
CA ILE A 107 14.23 -6.81 5.50
C ILE A 107 14.85 -7.09 4.13
N ASP A 108 14.29 -6.49 3.08
CA ASP A 108 14.84 -6.52 1.72
C ASP A 108 16.21 -5.85 1.69
N ILE A 109 16.40 -4.76 2.46
CA ILE A 109 17.71 -4.12 2.62
C ILE A 109 18.72 -5.08 3.26
N LEU A 110 18.35 -5.85 4.28
CA LEU A 110 19.21 -6.88 4.86
C LEU A 110 19.55 -7.97 3.84
N SER A 111 18.56 -8.45 3.08
CA SER A 111 18.77 -9.44 2.02
C SER A 111 19.70 -8.92 0.92
N MET A 112 19.47 -7.70 0.44
CA MET A 112 20.33 -7.03 -0.54
C MET A 112 21.73 -6.81 0.01
N TYR A 113 21.87 -6.42 1.28
CA TYR A 113 23.17 -6.25 1.92
C TYR A 113 24.01 -7.54 1.86
N LYS A 114 23.40 -8.71 2.10
CA LYS A 114 24.07 -10.02 1.96
C LYS A 114 24.57 -10.27 0.54
N GLN A 115 23.78 -9.89 -0.47
CA GLN A 115 24.14 -10.05 -1.89
C GLN A 115 25.22 -9.06 -2.36
N LEU A 116 25.25 -7.86 -1.76
CA LEU A 116 26.13 -6.76 -2.14
C LEU A 116 27.50 -6.82 -1.46
N ARG A 117 27.67 -7.68 -0.45
CA ARG A 117 28.98 -7.92 0.19
C ARG A 117 29.94 -8.52 -0.83
N LEU A 118 31.13 -7.92 -0.92
CA LEU A 118 32.29 -8.49 -1.59
C LEU A 118 33.12 -9.21 -0.51
N ASP A 119 33.48 -10.47 -0.75
CA ASP A 119 33.99 -11.44 0.23
C ASP A 119 35.02 -10.95 1.29
N ASP A 120 34.90 -11.57 2.48
CA ASP A 120 35.85 -11.82 3.59
C ASP A 120 36.67 -10.70 4.25
N SER A 121 36.56 -9.44 3.83
CA SER A 121 37.36 -8.36 4.44
C SER A 121 36.70 -7.66 5.64
N ASP A 122 35.43 -7.97 5.97
CA ASP A 122 34.68 -7.30 7.04
C ASP A 122 34.14 -8.34 8.04
N PRO A 123 34.67 -8.38 9.29
CA PRO A 123 34.31 -9.43 10.24
C PRO A 123 33.00 -9.03 10.95
N GLU A 124 31.89 -9.61 10.50
CA GLU A 124 30.52 -9.67 11.09
C GLU A 124 29.43 -9.03 10.23
N GLU A 125 28.33 -9.77 10.02
CA GLU A 125 27.03 -9.23 9.60
C GLU A 125 26.61 -8.09 10.55
N PRO A 126 26.34 -6.86 10.07
CA PRO A 126 26.11 -5.73 10.95
C PRO A 126 24.86 -5.97 11.78
N VAL A 127 23.84 -6.62 11.24
CA VAL A 127 22.61 -6.93 11.95
C VAL A 127 22.19 -8.34 11.59
N SER A 128 22.06 -9.21 12.60
CA SER A 128 21.53 -10.56 12.37
C SER A 128 20.01 -10.51 12.11
N PRO A 129 19.42 -11.51 11.43
CA PRO A 129 17.97 -11.58 11.24
C PRO A 129 17.17 -11.50 12.54
N ILE A 130 17.70 -12.08 13.62
CA ILE A 130 17.08 -12.04 14.96
C ILE A 130 17.10 -10.62 15.53
N GLN A 131 18.22 -9.91 15.43
CA GLN A 131 18.30 -8.51 15.90
C GLN A 131 17.36 -7.58 15.11
N LEU A 132 17.22 -7.80 13.80
CA LEU A 132 16.27 -7.03 13.00
C LEU A 132 14.82 -7.39 13.36
N PHE A 133 14.53 -8.67 13.61
CA PHE A 133 13.21 -9.10 14.08
C PHE A 133 12.83 -8.43 15.41
N GLU A 134 13.75 -8.40 16.38
CA GLU A 134 13.54 -7.75 17.69
C GLU A 134 13.28 -6.26 17.52
N PHE A 135 14.08 -5.59 16.69
CA PHE A 135 13.91 -4.17 16.36
C PHE A 135 12.54 -3.87 15.73
N LEU A 136 12.12 -4.66 14.72
CA LEU A 136 10.86 -4.45 14.00
C LEU A 136 9.63 -4.86 14.83
N SER A 137 9.78 -5.85 15.72
CA SER A 137 8.67 -6.34 16.53
C SER A 137 8.29 -5.39 17.65
N SER A 138 9.24 -4.57 18.15
CA SER A 138 9.11 -3.79 19.38
C SER A 138 8.55 -4.65 20.52
N ASN A 139 9.31 -5.67 20.92
CA ASN A 139 9.13 -6.32 22.21
C ASN A 139 10.15 -5.70 23.18
N GLU A 140 9.94 -4.46 23.62
CA GLU A 140 10.37 -4.17 24.98
C GLU A 140 9.30 -4.78 25.86
N GLU A 141 9.65 -5.89 26.50
CA GLU A 141 8.92 -6.35 27.68
C GLU A 141 8.69 -5.13 28.57
N VAL A 142 7.45 -4.96 28.99
CA VAL A 142 7.05 -3.99 30.00
C VAL A 142 7.94 -4.23 31.21
N LEU A 143 9.04 -3.50 31.28
CA LEU A 143 9.78 -3.31 32.52
C LEU A 143 8.89 -2.37 33.32
N GLU A 144 7.98 -3.00 34.05
CA GLU A 144 7.18 -2.39 35.09
C GLU A 144 8.10 -1.51 35.96
N PHE A 145 8.00 -0.21 35.77
CA PHE A 145 8.16 0.69 36.90
C PHE A 145 6.76 0.96 37.43
N PRO A 146 6.43 0.50 38.65
CA PRO A 146 5.19 0.87 39.29
C PRO A 146 5.37 2.33 39.68
N ASP A 147 4.67 3.23 39.00
CA ASP A 147 3.95 4.32 39.67
C ASP A 147 3.12 5.11 38.64
N SER A 148 1.82 5.12 38.91
CA SER A 148 0.80 6.00 38.30
C SER A 148 0.23 5.61 36.93
N ALA A 149 -0.52 4.49 36.89
CA ALA A 149 -1.60 4.33 35.92
C ALA A 149 -2.86 3.83 36.65
N VAL A 150 -3.64 4.75 37.19
CA VAL A 150 -5.01 4.47 37.60
C VAL A 150 -5.84 4.28 36.32
N PRO A 151 -6.68 3.23 36.21
CA PRO A 151 -7.52 3.02 35.04
C PRO A 151 -8.53 4.16 34.93
N SER A 152 -8.34 5.03 33.94
CA SER A 152 -9.26 6.14 33.68
C SER A 152 -10.38 5.67 32.75
N THR A 153 -11.62 5.87 33.17
CA THR A 153 -12.85 5.62 32.41
C THR A 153 -12.84 6.30 31.03
N PRO A 154 -13.50 5.71 30.01
CA PRO A 154 -13.46 6.21 28.63
C PRO A 154 -14.23 7.53 28.53
N SER A 155 -13.52 8.64 28.44
CA SER A 155 -14.11 9.94 28.12
C SER A 155 -14.34 10.03 26.61
N SER A 156 -15.55 10.37 26.20
CA SER A 156 -16.06 10.29 24.82
C SER A 156 -15.53 11.35 23.84
N LYS A 157 -14.36 11.97 24.12
CA LYS A 157 -13.65 12.87 23.20
C LYS A 157 -12.15 12.71 23.40
N ILE A 158 -11.54 11.79 22.65
CA ILE A 158 -10.09 11.59 22.65
C ILE A 158 -9.48 12.81 21.95
N ARG A 159 -8.98 13.77 22.74
CA ARG A 159 -8.10 14.82 22.23
C ARG A 159 -6.82 14.11 21.75
N PRO A 160 -6.36 14.29 20.50
CA PRO A 160 -5.09 13.73 20.05
C PRO A 160 -3.98 14.14 21.01
N CYS A 161 -3.18 13.17 21.45
CA CYS A 161 -2.04 13.47 22.33
C CYS A 161 -1.02 14.32 21.55
N CYS A 162 -0.32 15.24 22.23
CA CYS A 162 0.70 16.10 21.60
C CYS A 162 1.76 15.28 20.85
N SER A 163 2.11 14.08 21.36
CA SER A 163 3.04 13.14 20.71
C SER A 163 2.52 12.58 19.38
N GLN A 164 1.22 12.27 19.28
CA GLN A 164 0.61 11.76 18.05
C GLN A 164 0.59 12.84 16.95
N VAL A 165 0.27 14.08 17.32
CA VAL A 165 0.34 15.22 16.40
C VAL A 165 1.78 15.42 15.92
N LYS A 166 2.77 15.31 16.81
CA LYS A 166 4.21 15.38 16.44
C LYS A 166 4.60 14.34 15.40
N ILE A 167 4.25 13.08 15.62
CA ILE A 167 4.55 11.99 14.68
C ILE A 167 3.86 12.23 13.32
N ALA A 168 2.59 12.61 13.34
CA ALA A 168 1.82 12.81 12.10
C ALA A 168 2.33 14.01 11.28
N VAL A 169 2.63 15.14 11.93
CA VAL A 169 3.21 16.31 11.26
C VAL A 169 4.56 15.95 10.67
N ARG A 170 5.45 15.33 11.45
CA ARG A 170 6.76 14.88 10.96
C ARG A 170 6.65 13.94 9.76
N ARG A 171 5.70 13.00 9.79
CA ARG A 171 5.39 12.11 8.67
C ARG A 171 4.98 12.87 7.40
N VAL A 172 4.19 13.93 7.52
CA VAL A 172 3.79 14.76 6.37
C VAL A 172 5.00 15.49 5.78
N PHE A 173 5.87 16.08 6.62
CA PHE A 173 7.12 16.68 6.14
C PHE A 173 7.97 15.66 5.37
N CYS A 174 8.22 14.49 5.96
CA CYS A 174 9.01 13.45 5.30
C CYS A 174 8.32 12.89 4.05
N SER A 175 6.99 12.91 3.98
CA SER A 175 6.24 12.49 2.78
C SER A 175 6.41 13.46 1.62
N TYR A 176 6.36 14.77 1.87
CA TYR A 176 6.68 15.78 0.85
C TYR A 176 8.12 15.64 0.34
N LEU A 177 9.08 15.50 1.26
CA LEU A 177 10.48 15.28 0.89
C LEU A 177 10.69 13.96 0.14
N SER A 178 9.94 12.92 0.49
CA SER A 178 9.94 11.64 -0.23
C SER A 178 9.46 11.79 -1.67
N LEU A 179 8.44 12.61 -1.95
CA LEU A 179 7.97 12.84 -3.32
C LEU A 179 9.00 13.56 -4.19
N LEU A 180 9.78 14.50 -3.63
CA LEU A 180 10.88 15.17 -4.35
C LEU A 180 12.01 14.23 -4.75
N VAL A 181 12.19 13.16 -3.98
CA VAL A 181 13.24 12.16 -4.22
C VAL A 181 12.72 11.02 -5.07
N ASN A 182 11.50 10.55 -4.78
CA ASN A 182 10.82 9.40 -5.35
C ASN A 182 9.34 9.72 -5.62
N VAL A 183 9.07 10.28 -6.79
CA VAL A 183 7.71 10.61 -7.25
C VAL A 183 6.77 9.40 -7.37
N LYS A 184 7.29 8.16 -7.34
CA LYS A 184 6.45 6.96 -7.40
C LYS A 184 5.91 6.53 -6.04
N ASN A 185 6.29 7.18 -4.94
CA ASN A 185 5.87 6.77 -3.60
C ASN A 185 4.37 7.05 -3.37
N ASP A 186 3.52 6.05 -3.66
CA ASP A 186 2.06 6.14 -3.54
C ASP A 186 1.61 6.43 -2.10
N MET A 187 2.33 5.93 -1.10
CA MET A 187 2.05 6.20 0.32
C MET A 187 2.32 7.66 0.68
N ALA A 188 3.44 8.22 0.23
CA ALA A 188 3.77 9.62 0.43
C ALA A 188 2.78 10.55 -0.28
N LEU A 189 2.30 10.17 -1.46
CA LEU A 189 1.22 10.90 -2.14
C LEU A 189 -0.06 10.88 -1.30
N ALA A 190 -0.50 9.71 -0.83
CA ALA A 190 -1.72 9.61 -0.02
C ALA A 190 -1.67 10.49 1.25
N LEU A 191 -0.49 10.59 1.86
CA LEU A 191 -0.25 11.41 3.06
C LEU A 191 -0.21 12.92 2.80
N THR A 192 -0.05 13.36 1.54
CA THR A 192 0.19 14.78 1.21
C THR A 192 -0.83 15.39 0.26
N LEU A 193 -1.57 14.57 -0.50
CA LEU A 193 -2.49 15.02 -1.55
C LEU A 193 -3.46 16.09 -1.04
N ASP A 194 -4.09 15.87 0.12
CA ASP A 194 -5.01 16.82 0.78
C ASP A 194 -4.47 17.33 2.13
N VAL A 195 -3.15 17.32 2.36
CA VAL A 195 -2.54 17.87 3.58
C VAL A 195 -1.48 18.91 3.21
N PRO A 196 -1.72 20.23 3.39
CA PRO A 196 -2.93 20.86 3.94
C PRO A 196 -4.14 20.71 3.00
N SER A 197 -5.36 20.97 3.49
CA SER A 197 -6.57 20.76 2.68
C SER A 197 -6.56 21.61 1.40
N ARG A 198 -6.84 20.93 0.30
CA ARG A 198 -7.01 21.46 -1.06
C ARG A 198 -8.45 21.23 -1.56
N ALA A 199 -9.38 20.96 -0.63
CA ALA A 199 -10.72 20.48 -0.94
C ALA A 199 -10.71 19.19 -1.78
N LEU A 200 -9.69 18.35 -1.61
CA LEU A 200 -9.60 17.03 -2.24
C LEU A 200 -10.12 16.00 -1.24
N GLU A 201 -11.44 15.83 -1.24
CA GLU A 201 -12.12 14.84 -0.41
C GLU A 201 -11.76 13.40 -0.83
N ARG A 202 -12.26 12.42 -0.06
CA ARG A 202 -12.07 11.00 -0.34
C ARG A 202 -12.47 10.57 -1.76
N GLN A 203 -13.47 11.22 -2.37
CA GLN A 203 -13.86 10.94 -3.74
C GLN A 203 -12.74 11.31 -4.73
N ALA A 204 -12.03 12.43 -4.51
CA ALA A 204 -10.91 12.83 -5.34
C ALA A 204 -9.79 11.79 -5.32
N PHE A 205 -9.44 11.29 -4.12
CA PHE A 205 -8.46 10.21 -3.99
C PHE A 205 -8.92 8.92 -4.70
N THR A 206 -10.20 8.57 -4.60
CA THR A 206 -10.77 7.41 -5.29
C THR A 206 -10.64 7.53 -6.80
N ASP A 207 -11.01 8.69 -7.36
CA ASP A 207 -10.94 8.94 -8.80
C ASP A 207 -9.49 8.91 -9.30
N VAL A 208 -8.54 9.47 -8.53
CA VAL A 208 -7.09 9.39 -8.81
C VAL A 208 -6.60 7.94 -8.78
N LYS A 209 -7.02 7.15 -7.80
CA LYS A 209 -6.64 5.73 -7.71
C LYS A 209 -7.15 4.94 -8.90
N HIS A 210 -8.40 5.15 -9.32
CA HIS A 210 -8.96 4.51 -10.51
C HIS A 210 -8.23 4.94 -11.78
N ALA A 211 -7.91 6.23 -11.93
CA ALA A 211 -7.13 6.73 -13.05
C ALA A 211 -5.73 6.09 -13.12
N ALA A 212 -5.05 5.94 -11.99
CA ALA A 212 -3.74 5.29 -11.91
C ALA A 212 -3.82 3.80 -12.25
N GLN A 213 -4.82 3.09 -11.72
CA GLN A 213 -5.05 1.67 -12.01
C GLN A 213 -5.35 1.43 -13.50
N ASN A 214 -6.26 2.22 -14.08
CA ASN A 214 -6.65 2.09 -15.49
C ASN A 214 -5.49 2.31 -16.46
N ASN A 215 -4.54 3.19 -16.09
CA ASN A 215 -3.37 3.49 -16.90
C ASN A 215 -2.11 2.71 -16.48
N SER A 216 -2.19 1.84 -15.46
CA SER A 216 -1.05 1.13 -14.88
C SER A 216 0.10 2.07 -14.48
N THR A 217 -0.21 3.23 -13.90
CA THR A 217 0.75 4.26 -13.47
C THR A 217 0.77 4.42 -11.94
N SER A 218 1.74 5.16 -11.41
CA SER A 218 1.70 5.59 -10.00
C SER A 218 0.66 6.68 -9.80
N LEU A 219 0.20 6.86 -8.56
CA LEU A 219 -0.82 7.86 -8.24
C LEU A 219 -0.35 9.28 -8.61
N PHE A 220 0.92 9.61 -8.33
CA PHE A 220 1.51 10.90 -8.70
C PHE A 220 1.49 11.11 -10.22
N LEU A 221 1.86 10.09 -10.99
CA LEU A 221 1.93 10.19 -12.45
C LEU A 221 0.53 10.41 -13.05
N ALA A 222 -0.50 9.76 -12.49
CA ALA A 222 -1.88 9.99 -12.89
C ALA A 222 -2.31 11.45 -12.63
N VAL A 223 -2.01 11.99 -11.44
CA VAL A 223 -2.32 13.39 -11.08
C VAL A 223 -1.58 14.38 -11.97
N THR A 224 -0.26 14.27 -12.08
CA THR A 224 0.54 15.23 -12.85
C THR A 224 0.19 15.16 -14.33
N SER A 225 0.03 13.96 -14.92
CA SER A 225 -0.34 13.82 -16.33
C SER A 225 -1.67 14.51 -16.62
N PHE A 226 -2.70 14.28 -15.79
CA PHE A 226 -3.98 14.94 -15.93
C PHE A 226 -3.86 16.47 -15.86
N VAL A 227 -3.19 16.99 -14.82
CA VAL A 227 -3.02 18.45 -14.64
C VAL A 227 -2.24 19.07 -15.80
N ARG A 228 -1.15 18.44 -16.26
CA ARG A 228 -0.36 18.93 -17.39
C ARG A 228 -1.17 18.97 -18.68
N ILE A 229 -1.98 17.95 -18.96
CA ILE A 229 -2.86 17.93 -20.13
C ILE A 229 -3.86 19.10 -20.07
N ILE A 230 -4.45 19.37 -18.90
CA ILE A 230 -5.35 20.52 -18.71
C ILE A 230 -4.61 21.86 -18.91
N GLN A 231 -3.41 22.01 -18.35
CA GLN A 231 -2.59 23.22 -18.47
C GLN A 231 -2.12 23.51 -19.90
N LEU A 232 -1.80 22.47 -20.68
CA LEU A 232 -1.40 22.59 -22.08
C LEU A 232 -2.53 23.12 -22.99
N GLY A 233 -3.80 23.10 -22.54
CA GLY A 233 -4.94 23.58 -23.33
C GLY A 233 -5.25 22.67 -24.54
N GLY A 234 -6.05 23.11 -25.51
CA GLY A 234 -6.21 22.38 -26.79
C GLY A 234 -7.27 21.24 -26.80
N ARG A 235 -8.12 21.23 -27.85
CA ARG A 235 -9.26 20.29 -27.97
C ARG A 235 -8.88 18.84 -28.32
N GLY A 236 -7.69 18.61 -28.88
CA GLY A 236 -7.30 17.29 -29.43
C GLY A 236 -6.77 16.28 -28.42
N TYR A 237 -6.26 16.73 -27.27
CA TYR A 237 -5.69 15.88 -26.22
C TYR A 237 -6.30 16.14 -24.83
N ALA A 238 -7.25 17.08 -24.73
CA ALA A 238 -7.96 17.32 -23.49
C ALA A 238 -8.66 16.03 -23.00
N PRO A 239 -8.68 15.76 -21.68
CA PRO A 239 -9.41 14.63 -21.14
C PRO A 239 -10.89 14.77 -21.49
N ALA A 240 -11.61 13.66 -21.64
CA ALA A 240 -13.04 13.69 -21.92
C ALA A 240 -13.80 14.57 -20.91
N GLU A 241 -14.90 15.21 -21.31
CA GLU A 241 -15.70 16.02 -20.38
C GLU A 241 -16.28 15.19 -19.23
N SER A 242 -16.47 13.89 -19.47
CA SER A 242 -16.92 12.90 -18.48
C SER A 242 -15.81 12.38 -17.56
N ASP A 243 -14.55 12.82 -17.74
CA ASP A 243 -13.44 12.37 -16.89
C ASP A 243 -13.69 12.74 -15.42
N PRO A 244 -13.71 11.76 -14.48
CA PRO A 244 -13.99 12.02 -13.07
C PRO A 244 -13.06 13.05 -12.43
N LEU A 245 -11.79 13.12 -12.87
CA LEU A 245 -10.80 14.04 -12.33
C LEU A 245 -11.13 15.51 -12.64
N ARG A 246 -11.97 15.79 -13.64
CA ARG A 246 -12.42 17.17 -13.95
C ARG A 246 -13.09 17.87 -12.77
N LYS A 247 -13.74 17.12 -11.89
CA LYS A 247 -14.39 17.66 -10.68
C LYS A 247 -13.38 18.21 -9.67
N HIS A 248 -12.13 17.77 -9.74
CA HIS A 248 -11.09 18.02 -8.74
C HIS A 248 -9.92 18.87 -9.28
N VAL A 249 -10.06 19.44 -10.49
CA VAL A 249 -8.98 20.15 -11.21
C VAL A 249 -8.30 21.21 -10.36
N LYS A 250 -9.08 22.00 -9.60
CA LYS A 250 -8.53 23.07 -8.76
C LYS A 250 -7.56 22.51 -7.71
N GLY A 251 -8.02 21.61 -6.86
CA GLY A 251 -7.19 21.03 -5.80
C GLY A 251 -6.01 20.23 -6.33
N LEU A 252 -6.20 19.48 -7.43
CA LEU A 252 -5.11 18.73 -8.07
C LEU A 252 -4.07 19.68 -8.69
N SER A 253 -4.50 20.79 -9.29
CA SER A 253 -3.59 21.81 -9.81
C SER A 253 -2.82 22.49 -8.69
N ASP A 254 -3.49 22.83 -7.58
CA ASP A 254 -2.85 23.42 -6.39
C ASP A 254 -1.80 22.46 -5.78
N PHE A 255 -2.07 21.15 -5.79
CA PHE A 255 -1.11 20.13 -5.34
C PHE A 255 0.11 20.06 -6.26
N VAL A 256 -0.11 19.94 -7.58
CA VAL A 256 0.99 19.84 -8.56
C VAL A 256 1.82 21.12 -8.57
N GLN A 257 1.19 22.29 -8.56
CA GLN A 257 1.90 23.57 -8.52
C GLN A 257 2.74 23.73 -7.26
N PHE A 258 2.26 23.26 -6.11
CA PHE A 258 3.06 23.30 -4.89
C PHE A 258 4.29 22.40 -4.99
N LEU A 259 4.17 21.20 -5.54
CA LEU A 259 5.32 20.32 -5.76
C LEU A 259 6.28 20.89 -6.82
N ASP A 260 5.77 21.50 -7.89
CA ASP A 260 6.59 22.19 -8.89
C ASP A 260 7.46 23.28 -8.24
N ASN A 261 6.88 24.08 -7.34
CA ASN A 261 7.62 25.11 -6.61
C ASN A 261 8.73 24.50 -5.72
N LEU A 262 8.49 23.33 -5.11
CA LEU A 262 9.52 22.63 -4.34
C LEU A 262 10.61 22.04 -5.24
N GLU A 263 10.25 21.51 -6.41
CA GLU A 263 11.20 21.02 -7.41
C GLU A 263 12.05 22.15 -8.01
N GLU A 264 11.47 23.33 -8.22
CA GLU A 264 12.17 24.55 -8.63
C GLU A 264 13.21 24.96 -7.58
N LEU A 265 12.81 25.06 -6.31
CA LEU A 265 13.75 25.31 -5.20
C LEU A 265 14.89 24.28 -5.16
N LEU A 266 14.55 23.01 -5.37
CA LEU A 266 15.52 21.91 -5.40
C LEU A 266 16.51 22.05 -6.56
N GLY A 267 16.07 22.52 -7.73
CA GLY A 267 16.90 22.68 -8.92
C GLY A 267 17.77 23.94 -8.92
N GLU A 268 17.26 25.04 -8.36
CA GLU A 268 17.89 26.36 -8.41
C GLU A 268 18.94 26.60 -7.32
N ILE A 269 18.76 26.02 -6.13
CA ILE A 269 19.61 26.32 -4.96
C ILE A 269 20.72 25.26 -4.86
N PRO A 270 21.98 25.63 -5.12
CA PRO A 270 23.07 24.64 -5.18
C PRO A 270 23.53 24.18 -3.79
N ASP A 271 23.39 25.01 -2.74
CA ASP A 271 23.78 24.63 -1.38
C ASP A 271 22.69 23.76 -0.73
N PRO A 272 22.98 22.48 -0.38
CA PRO A 272 21.99 21.58 0.19
C PRO A 272 21.39 22.03 1.52
N SER A 273 22.17 22.72 2.36
CA SER A 273 21.70 23.19 3.67
C SER A 273 20.68 24.32 3.50
N VAL A 274 21.01 25.31 2.66
CA VAL A 274 20.11 26.41 2.32
C VAL A 274 18.88 25.89 1.58
N CYS A 275 19.07 25.01 0.60
CA CYS A 275 17.97 24.42 -0.18
C CYS A 275 17.01 23.67 0.75
N GLY A 276 17.51 22.71 1.53
CA GLY A 276 16.69 21.93 2.44
C GLY A 276 15.98 22.79 3.49
N ALA A 277 16.64 23.84 4.00
CA ALA A 277 16.00 24.78 4.90
C ALA A 277 14.82 25.55 4.25
N ARG A 278 14.94 25.91 2.97
CA ARG A 278 13.84 26.54 2.22
C ARG A 278 12.72 25.54 1.91
N LEU A 279 13.04 24.31 1.54
CA LEU A 279 12.03 23.25 1.30
C LEU A 279 11.17 23.03 2.54
N VAL A 280 11.80 22.80 3.70
CA VAL A 280 11.08 22.59 4.96
C VAL A 280 10.30 23.85 5.35
N ALA A 281 10.85 25.06 5.15
CA ALA A 281 10.12 26.30 5.42
C ALA A 281 8.88 26.47 4.52
N ALA A 282 8.97 26.09 3.24
CA ALA A 282 7.85 26.14 2.30
C ALA A 282 6.74 25.14 2.69
N ILE A 283 7.11 23.92 3.06
CA ILE A 283 6.17 22.90 3.59
C ILE A 283 5.48 23.43 4.86
N ARG A 284 6.24 23.97 5.81
CA ARG A 284 5.68 24.60 7.01
C ARG A 284 4.70 25.72 6.68
N ALA A 285 5.07 26.62 5.76
CA ALA A 285 4.25 27.77 5.41
C ALA A 285 2.86 27.37 4.90
N VAL A 286 2.76 26.28 4.12
CA VAL A 286 1.46 25.77 3.66
C VAL A 286 0.70 25.04 4.77
N LEU A 287 1.38 24.26 5.62
CA LEU A 287 0.73 23.50 6.70
C LEU A 287 0.12 24.38 7.80
N VAL A 288 0.76 25.50 8.12
CA VAL A 288 0.31 26.42 9.16
C VAL A 288 -0.60 27.53 8.64
N LYS A 289 -0.81 27.60 7.32
CA LYS A 289 -1.62 28.65 6.71
C LYS A 289 -3.05 28.59 7.25
N GLY A 290 -3.54 29.71 7.79
CA GLY A 290 -4.87 29.81 8.37
C GLY A 290 -5.03 29.20 9.78
N ARG A 291 -3.94 28.68 10.38
CA ARG A 291 -3.93 28.20 11.77
C ARG A 291 -3.48 29.31 12.73
N SER A 292 -4.01 29.30 13.94
CA SER A 292 -3.58 30.23 15.01
C SER A 292 -2.35 29.69 15.74
N SER A 293 -1.60 30.56 16.41
CA SER A 293 -0.43 30.16 17.20
C SER A 293 -0.75 29.24 18.40
N GLY A 294 -2.02 29.17 18.81
CA GLY A 294 -2.50 28.24 19.84
C GLY A 294 -2.88 26.84 19.32
N ASP A 295 -2.84 26.61 18.01
CA ASP A 295 -3.08 25.30 17.40
C ASP A 295 -1.89 24.35 17.63
N ALA A 296 -2.16 23.14 18.09
CA ALA A 296 -1.12 22.13 18.33
C ALA A 296 -0.31 21.82 17.06
N VAL A 297 -0.95 21.76 15.88
CA VAL A 297 -0.29 21.53 14.59
C VAL A 297 0.61 22.70 14.23
N TYR A 298 0.25 23.94 14.60
CA TYR A 298 1.10 25.10 14.39
C TYR A 298 2.41 24.96 15.19
N ALA A 299 2.29 24.76 16.51
CA ALA A 299 3.44 24.65 17.39
C ALA A 299 4.36 23.48 17.02
N VAL A 300 3.77 22.32 16.73
CA VAL A 300 4.50 21.12 16.30
C VAL A 300 5.17 21.32 14.94
N SER A 301 4.52 22.01 14.01
CA SER A 301 5.11 22.31 12.69
C SER A 301 6.32 23.23 12.81
N GLU A 302 6.32 24.21 13.72
CA GLU A 302 7.49 25.05 14.01
C GLU A 302 8.66 24.23 14.56
N GLU A 303 8.40 23.41 15.57
CA GLU A 303 9.40 22.55 16.20
C GLU A 303 10.00 21.58 15.18
N THR A 304 9.14 20.87 14.44
CA THR A 304 9.55 19.94 13.37
C THR A 304 10.38 20.64 12.30
N THR A 305 10.02 21.87 11.93
CA THR A 305 10.76 22.67 10.95
C THR A 305 12.17 22.99 11.44
N LYS A 306 12.31 23.36 12.71
CA LYS A 306 13.61 23.64 13.33
C LYS A 306 14.48 22.38 13.38
N GLU A 307 13.92 21.27 13.87
CA GLU A 307 14.62 19.98 13.95
C GLU A 307 15.12 19.51 12.58
N LEU A 308 14.26 19.55 11.54
CA LEU A 308 14.63 19.11 10.20
C LEU A 308 15.67 20.03 9.56
N LYS A 309 15.58 21.35 9.75
CA LYS A 309 16.60 22.30 9.27
C LYS A 309 17.98 22.00 9.86
N GLU A 310 18.04 21.83 11.17
CA GLU A 310 19.28 21.50 11.88
C GLU A 310 19.83 20.15 11.39
N ARG A 311 18.95 19.14 11.25
CA ARG A 311 19.39 17.81 10.83
C ARG A 311 19.90 17.77 9.40
N ILE A 312 19.24 18.44 8.47
CA ILE A 312 19.70 18.58 7.08
C ILE A 312 21.08 19.24 7.02
N CYS A 313 21.29 20.31 7.79
CA CYS A 313 22.58 20.99 7.86
C CYS A 313 23.68 20.05 8.38
N GLN A 314 23.41 19.30 9.45
CA GLN A 314 24.34 18.32 10.01
C GLN A 314 24.70 17.23 9.00
N LEU A 315 23.70 16.63 8.33
CA LEU A 315 23.90 15.61 7.31
C LEU A 315 24.74 16.12 6.15
N TYR A 316 24.50 17.35 5.70
CA TYR A 316 25.32 17.98 4.67
C TYR A 316 26.78 18.16 5.12
N GLN A 317 27.02 18.61 6.35
CA GLN A 317 28.40 18.72 6.87
C GLN A 317 29.10 17.36 6.97
N ILE A 318 28.39 16.32 7.42
CA ILE A 318 28.92 14.95 7.46
C ILE A 318 29.34 14.49 6.06
N GLN A 319 28.47 14.67 5.06
CA GLN A 319 28.78 14.31 3.67
C GLN A 319 29.98 15.11 3.13
N LYS A 320 30.07 16.40 3.44
CA LYS A 320 31.19 17.27 3.04
C LYS A 320 32.51 16.84 3.68
N GLN A 321 32.49 16.40 4.94
CA GLN A 321 33.68 15.88 5.63
C GLN A 321 34.14 14.56 5.02
N ILE A 322 33.23 13.63 4.72
CA ILE A 322 33.55 12.35 4.06
C ILE A 322 34.19 12.59 2.69
N ALA A 323 33.64 13.51 1.89
CA ALA A 323 34.19 13.85 0.57
C ALA A 323 35.59 14.47 0.64
N LYS A 324 35.91 15.22 1.70
CA LYS A 324 37.25 15.77 1.94
C LYS A 324 38.23 14.73 2.48
N GLY A 325 37.74 13.74 3.22
CA GLY A 325 38.54 12.67 3.82
C GLY A 325 38.91 11.54 2.84
N SER A 326 38.13 11.32 1.78
CA SER A 326 38.41 10.29 0.74
C SER A 326 39.41 10.77 -0.32
N GLY A 327 40.32 11.67 0.02
CA GLY A 327 41.29 12.32 -0.87
C GLY A 327 42.38 11.39 -1.40
N THR A 328 42.03 10.26 -2.00
CA THR A 328 42.85 9.68 -3.06
C THR A 328 42.75 10.66 -4.22
N GLY A 329 43.83 11.35 -4.59
CA GLY A 329 43.89 12.41 -5.64
C GLY A 329 43.56 11.96 -7.07
N ILE A 330 42.72 10.94 -7.21
CA ILE A 330 42.12 10.44 -8.43
C ILE A 330 40.80 11.21 -8.62
N SER A 331 40.70 11.98 -9.70
CA SER A 331 39.43 12.56 -10.13
C SER A 331 38.35 11.47 -10.12
N PRO A 332 37.16 11.71 -9.53
CA PRO A 332 36.08 10.75 -9.58
C PRO A 332 35.88 10.30 -11.03
N ALA A 333 35.80 8.99 -11.26
CA ALA A 333 35.54 8.45 -12.59
C ALA A 333 34.33 9.19 -13.16
N ARG A 334 34.51 9.77 -14.36
CA ARG A 334 33.49 10.59 -15.03
C ARG A 334 32.18 9.80 -15.02
N PRO A 335 31.06 10.34 -14.49
CA PRO A 335 29.78 9.66 -14.52
C PRO A 335 29.51 9.21 -15.95
N LYS A 336 29.14 7.94 -16.14
CA LYS A 336 28.84 7.44 -17.48
C LYS A 336 27.74 8.34 -18.06
N ALA A 337 27.93 8.82 -19.29
CA ALA A 337 27.06 9.83 -19.91
C ALA A 337 25.60 9.38 -20.10
N HIS A 338 25.27 8.11 -19.86
CA HIS A 338 23.91 7.58 -19.86
C HIS A 338 23.26 7.52 -18.46
N THR A 339 24.02 7.78 -17.40
CA THR A 339 23.50 7.94 -16.02
C THR A 339 23.17 9.41 -15.77
N VAL A 340 22.55 10.07 -16.75
CA VAL A 340 21.96 11.38 -16.55
C VAL A 340 20.78 11.13 -15.62
N ASN A 341 20.82 11.74 -14.45
CA ASN A 341 19.73 11.73 -13.49
C ASN A 341 18.55 12.47 -14.16
N HIS A 342 17.73 11.75 -14.92
CA HIS A 342 16.80 12.32 -15.91
C HIS A 342 15.71 13.25 -15.31
N CYS A 343 15.64 13.37 -13.98
CA CYS A 343 14.55 14.05 -13.27
C CYS A 343 15.02 15.11 -12.26
N THR A 344 16.28 15.53 -12.23
CA THR A 344 16.69 16.65 -11.37
C THR A 344 17.73 17.51 -12.07
N ALA A 345 17.51 18.82 -12.08
CA ALA A 345 18.49 19.77 -12.58
C ALA A 345 19.84 19.53 -11.89
N TYR A 346 20.95 19.75 -12.60
CA TYR A 346 22.30 19.46 -12.14
C TYR A 346 22.60 20.06 -10.74
N GLY A 347 21.96 21.18 -10.39
CA GLY A 347 22.09 21.86 -9.08
C GLY A 347 21.49 21.09 -7.89
N GLY A 348 20.42 20.31 -8.07
CA GLY A 348 19.71 19.68 -6.96
C GLY A 348 20.26 18.33 -6.50
N ARG A 349 21.28 17.79 -7.19
CA ARG A 349 21.77 16.42 -6.96
C ARG A 349 22.30 16.19 -5.56
N ASP A 350 23.06 17.13 -5.03
CA ASP A 350 23.64 16.99 -3.68
C ASP A 350 22.58 17.18 -2.60
N THR A 351 21.60 18.07 -2.82
CA THR A 351 20.41 18.17 -1.96
C THR A 351 19.64 16.87 -1.91
N VAL A 352 19.39 16.22 -3.06
CA VAL A 352 18.74 14.90 -3.10
C VAL A 352 19.49 13.87 -2.25
N LYS A 353 20.83 13.83 -2.28
CA LYS A 353 21.61 12.91 -1.45
C LYS A 353 21.43 13.17 0.05
N VAL A 354 21.37 14.45 0.44
CA VAL A 354 21.10 14.84 1.83
C VAL A 354 19.67 14.45 2.24
N LEU A 355 18.68 14.67 1.36
CA LEU A 355 17.30 14.27 1.60
C LEU A 355 17.15 12.74 1.70
N LEU A 356 17.83 11.97 0.84
CA LEU A 356 17.87 10.52 0.94
C LEU A 356 18.45 10.07 2.29
N ALA A 357 19.57 10.65 2.73
CA ALA A 357 20.16 10.33 4.03
C ALA A 357 19.21 10.67 5.20
N LEU A 358 18.47 11.78 5.11
CA LEU A 358 17.47 12.16 6.11
C LEU A 358 16.31 11.14 6.15
N LEU A 359 15.80 10.74 4.98
CA LEU A 359 14.71 9.76 4.86
C LEU A 359 15.16 8.36 5.30
N ASP A 360 16.42 8.00 5.07
CA ASP A 360 17.02 6.77 5.57
C ASP A 360 17.06 6.76 7.10
N GLU A 361 17.43 7.88 7.73
CA GLU A 361 17.39 8.01 9.20
C GLU A 361 15.96 7.91 9.75
N GLU A 362 14.99 8.48 9.05
CA GLU A 362 13.58 8.34 9.42
C GLU A 362 13.09 6.90 9.28
N ALA A 363 13.52 6.17 8.24
CA ALA A 363 13.20 4.76 8.08
C ALA A 363 13.84 3.86 9.15
N LEU A 364 14.98 4.28 9.71
CA LEU A 364 15.67 3.61 10.81
C LEU A 364 15.20 4.05 12.20
N ALA A 365 14.20 4.93 12.29
CA ALA A 365 13.61 5.32 13.56
C ALA A 365 12.97 4.09 14.27
N PRO A 366 13.00 4.02 15.61
CA PRO A 366 12.32 2.98 16.35
C PRO A 366 10.84 2.86 15.97
N PRO A 367 10.26 1.65 15.89
CA PRO A 367 8.83 1.50 15.60
C PRO A 367 7.97 2.17 16.67
N SER A 368 6.78 2.62 16.27
CA SER A 368 5.81 3.15 17.22
C SER A 368 5.46 2.11 18.30
N GLN A 369 5.46 2.55 19.57
CA GLN A 369 5.09 1.70 20.70
C GLN A 369 3.61 1.25 20.61
N ASN A 370 2.74 2.15 20.15
CA ASN A 370 1.32 1.87 20.00
C ASN A 370 0.95 1.66 18.52
N LYS A 371 0.97 0.40 18.08
CA LYS A 371 0.55 -0.01 16.73
C LYS A 371 -0.93 0.23 16.47
N ALA A 372 -1.78 0.23 17.51
CA ALA A 372 -3.19 0.52 17.36
C ALA A 372 -3.40 1.99 16.96
N ASP A 373 -2.73 2.93 17.63
CA ASP A 373 -2.80 4.36 17.27
C ASP A 373 -2.33 4.61 15.84
N LEU A 374 -1.23 3.96 15.43
CA LEU A 374 -0.70 4.06 14.08
C LEU A 374 -1.72 3.64 13.01
N LEU A 375 -2.43 2.53 13.27
CA LEU A 375 -3.37 1.90 12.32
C LEU A 375 -4.82 2.33 12.51
N SER A 376 -5.09 3.16 13.54
CA SER A 376 -6.44 3.59 13.91
C SER A 376 -7.05 4.55 12.90
N GLU A 377 -8.38 4.62 12.94
CA GLU A 377 -9.15 5.61 12.18
C GLU A 377 -9.05 7.02 12.78
N ASP A 378 -8.72 7.12 14.08
CA ASP A 378 -8.65 8.36 14.88
C ASP A 378 -7.31 9.12 14.73
N GLN A 379 -6.81 9.23 13.51
CA GLN A 379 -5.57 9.98 13.25
C GLN A 379 -5.77 11.49 13.48
N PRO A 380 -4.72 12.22 13.92
CA PRO A 380 -4.81 13.65 14.17
C PRO A 380 -5.21 14.40 12.89
N VAL A 381 -6.13 15.35 13.04
CA VAL A 381 -6.63 16.19 11.95
C VAL A 381 -5.56 17.19 11.51
N LEU A 382 -4.88 16.89 10.39
CA LEU A 382 -3.85 17.75 9.82
C LEU A 382 -4.34 18.64 8.67
N ASN A 383 -5.45 18.31 8.03
CA ASN A 383 -6.01 19.09 6.92
C ASN A 383 -7.08 20.11 7.37
N GLY A 384 -7.52 20.07 8.63
CA GLY A 384 -8.56 20.96 9.17
C GLY A 384 -9.99 20.47 8.96
N ALA A 385 -10.18 19.28 8.37
CA ALA A 385 -11.46 18.58 8.19
C ALA A 385 -11.49 17.26 9.00
N GLU A 386 -12.39 16.33 8.71
CA GLU A 386 -12.46 15.05 9.43
C GLU A 386 -11.19 14.21 9.17
N GLY A 387 -10.64 13.59 10.23
CA GLY A 387 -9.43 12.79 10.15
C GLY A 387 -9.67 11.57 9.26
N THR A 388 -9.01 11.50 8.10
CA THR A 388 -9.13 10.34 7.22
C THR A 388 -7.88 9.49 7.35
N CYS A 389 -8.00 8.33 7.99
CA CYS A 389 -6.89 7.37 8.03
C CYS A 389 -6.59 6.83 6.63
N ILE A 390 -5.35 6.37 6.41
CA ILE A 390 -4.89 5.88 5.10
C ILE A 390 -5.76 4.70 4.61
N LEU A 391 -6.13 3.78 5.50
CA LEU A 391 -7.00 2.66 5.14
C LEU A 391 -8.33 3.14 4.53
N ASN A 392 -8.95 4.18 5.13
CA ASN A 392 -10.19 4.75 4.66
C ASN A 392 -10.01 5.52 3.33
N LEU A 393 -8.86 6.16 3.09
CA LEU A 393 -8.54 6.76 1.79
C LEU A 393 -8.48 5.70 0.68
N PHE A 394 -7.80 4.58 0.93
CA PHE A 394 -7.68 3.51 -0.06
C PHE A 394 -8.97 2.69 -0.24
N ARG A 395 -9.91 2.74 0.71
CA ARG A 395 -11.26 2.18 0.54
C ARG A 395 -12.05 2.99 -0.49
N SER A 396 -12.23 2.46 -1.70
CA SER A 396 -13.19 3.04 -2.66
C SER A 396 -14.61 2.97 -2.08
N PRO A 397 -15.44 4.02 -2.20
CA PRO A 397 -16.85 3.93 -1.92
C PRO A 397 -17.43 2.78 -2.76
N GLU A 398 -18.08 1.82 -2.10
CA GLU A 398 -18.80 0.79 -2.82
C GLU A 398 -19.95 1.49 -3.58
N LEU A 399 -20.08 1.21 -4.88
CA LEU A 399 -21.37 1.40 -5.53
C LEU A 399 -22.34 0.56 -4.71
N SER A 400 -23.35 1.19 -4.12
CA SER A 400 -24.43 0.45 -3.49
C SER A 400 -24.99 -0.50 -4.54
N SER A 401 -24.56 -1.76 -4.49
CA SER A 401 -25.38 -2.82 -5.04
C SER A 401 -26.67 -2.66 -4.26
N GLY A 402 -27.75 -2.27 -4.94
CA GLY A 402 -29.01 -1.86 -4.32
C GLY A 402 -29.64 -2.89 -3.38
N SER A 403 -29.00 -4.04 -3.14
CA SER A 403 -29.24 -4.91 -2.02
C SER A 403 -28.64 -4.35 -0.73
N SER A 404 -29.22 -3.26 -0.22
CA SER A 404 -29.31 -3.15 1.24
C SER A 404 -30.03 -4.41 1.73
N PRO A 405 -29.50 -5.17 2.71
CA PRO A 405 -30.25 -6.29 3.25
C PRO A 405 -31.59 -5.74 3.73
N GLU A 406 -32.69 -6.26 3.17
CA GLU A 406 -34.02 -5.77 3.51
C GLU A 406 -34.15 -5.67 5.04
N PRO A 407 -34.76 -4.59 5.58
CA PRO A 407 -34.93 -4.41 7.00
C PRO A 407 -35.42 -5.71 7.64
N LEU A 408 -34.94 -6.05 8.84
CA LEU A 408 -35.27 -7.32 9.52
C LEU A 408 -36.78 -7.64 9.47
N LYS A 409 -37.61 -6.59 9.57
CA LYS A 409 -39.07 -6.66 9.40
C LYS A 409 -39.50 -7.33 8.09
N ASN A 410 -38.93 -6.95 6.95
CA ASN A 410 -39.27 -7.50 5.63
C ASN A 410 -38.75 -8.93 5.47
N ARG A 411 -37.58 -9.25 6.03
CA ARG A 411 -37.03 -10.63 6.07
C ARG A 411 -37.87 -11.56 6.94
N VAL A 412 -38.36 -11.07 8.08
CA VAL A 412 -39.26 -11.82 8.96
C VAL A 412 -40.63 -11.96 8.30
N GLN A 413 -41.12 -10.91 7.64
CA GLN A 413 -42.40 -10.92 6.94
C GLN A 413 -42.40 -11.87 5.74
N SER A 414 -41.35 -11.88 4.92
CA SER A 414 -41.23 -12.80 3.78
C SER A 414 -41.12 -14.27 4.22
N ARG A 415 -40.42 -14.53 5.34
CA ARG A 415 -40.43 -15.86 5.99
C ARG A 415 -41.82 -16.25 6.48
N LEU A 416 -42.56 -15.32 7.07
CA LEU A 416 -43.96 -15.52 7.49
C LEU A 416 -44.90 -15.75 6.30
N ASP A 417 -44.70 -15.05 5.18
CA ASP A 417 -45.50 -15.19 3.97
C ASP A 417 -45.22 -16.51 3.24
N LEU A 418 -43.99 -17.03 3.31
CA LEU A 418 -43.64 -18.38 2.84
C LEU A 418 -44.27 -19.50 3.70
N LEU A 419 -44.59 -19.20 4.97
CA LEU A 419 -45.27 -20.11 5.89
C LEU A 419 -46.80 -20.02 5.80
N LYS A 420 -47.34 -19.02 5.08
CA LYS A 420 -48.78 -18.98 4.81
C LYS A 420 -49.12 -20.10 3.81
N PRO A 421 -50.15 -20.92 4.07
CA PRO A 421 -50.60 -21.89 3.10
C PRO A 421 -51.01 -21.15 1.82
N LYS A 422 -50.42 -21.55 0.68
CA LYS A 422 -50.84 -21.04 -0.64
C LYS A 422 -52.36 -21.20 -0.75
N PRO A 423 -53.12 -20.16 -1.13
CA PRO A 423 -54.53 -20.33 -1.42
C PRO A 423 -54.64 -21.39 -2.51
N LYS A 424 -55.43 -22.44 -2.27
CA LYS A 424 -55.77 -23.42 -3.31
C LYS A 424 -56.35 -22.62 -4.47
N GLU A 425 -55.72 -22.70 -5.63
CA GLU A 425 -56.27 -22.18 -6.89
C GLU A 425 -57.72 -22.65 -6.98
N GLY A 426 -58.64 -21.69 -6.96
CA GLY A 426 -60.04 -21.96 -7.22
C GLY A 426 -60.14 -22.47 -8.65
N VAL A 427 -60.30 -23.78 -8.80
CA VAL A 427 -60.56 -24.41 -10.10
C VAL A 427 -61.79 -23.72 -10.69
N ILE A 428 -61.59 -22.97 -11.77
CA ILE A 428 -62.66 -22.38 -12.55
C ILE A 428 -63.47 -23.54 -13.14
N ARG A 429 -64.64 -23.82 -12.56
CA ARG A 429 -65.62 -24.75 -13.13
C ARG A 429 -66.19 -24.12 -14.38
N SER A 430 -65.89 -24.71 -15.53
CA SER A 430 -66.54 -24.42 -16.80
C SER A 430 -68.07 -24.57 -16.65
N GLN A 431 -68.81 -23.58 -17.14
CA GLN A 431 -70.28 -23.53 -17.09
C GLN A 431 -70.95 -24.54 -18.04
N PHE A 432 -70.16 -25.31 -18.79
CA PHE A 432 -70.63 -26.29 -19.78
C PHE A 432 -70.56 -27.75 -19.29
N ALA A 433 -70.12 -27.99 -18.05
CA ALA A 433 -69.99 -29.35 -17.51
C ALA A 433 -71.20 -29.75 -16.66
N CYS A 434 -72.34 -29.96 -17.31
CA CYS A 434 -73.46 -30.70 -16.73
C CYS A 434 -73.41 -32.14 -17.25
N THR A 435 -72.90 -33.09 -16.45
CA THR A 435 -73.45 -34.45 -16.27
C THR A 435 -72.51 -35.32 -15.42
N TYR A 436 -73.12 -36.07 -14.49
CA TYR A 436 -72.59 -37.08 -13.56
C TYR A 436 -71.93 -36.58 -12.26
N LYS A 437 -72.72 -36.75 -11.18
CA LYS A 437 -72.25 -36.88 -9.79
C LYS A 437 -71.57 -38.24 -9.63
N ASP A 438 -70.60 -38.31 -8.72
CA ASP A 438 -70.53 -39.24 -7.58
C ASP A 438 -69.16 -39.00 -6.90
N GLU A 439 -69.16 -38.45 -5.68
CA GLU A 439 -69.23 -39.17 -4.39
C GLU A 439 -67.90 -39.89 -4.11
N GLU A 440 -67.17 -39.35 -3.12
CA GLU A 440 -66.40 -40.05 -2.07
C GLU A 440 -65.08 -39.33 -1.70
N LEU A 441 -65.10 -38.69 -0.54
CA LEU A 441 -63.98 -38.66 0.42
C LEU A 441 -64.08 -39.94 1.29
N PRO A 442 -63.16 -40.25 2.23
CA PRO A 442 -61.81 -39.74 2.53
C PRO A 442 -60.79 -40.91 2.69
N LEU A 443 -59.51 -40.74 3.06
CA LEU A 443 -59.06 -40.85 4.46
C LEU A 443 -57.54 -40.73 4.55
N ASN A 444 -57.11 -39.83 5.44
CA ASN A 444 -55.80 -39.85 6.08
C ASN A 444 -55.60 -41.19 6.80
N ARG A 445 -54.44 -41.84 6.59
CA ARG A 445 -53.77 -42.63 7.62
C ARG A 445 -52.25 -42.52 7.48
N VAL A 446 -51.67 -41.81 8.44
CA VAL A 446 -50.28 -41.98 8.88
C VAL A 446 -50.19 -43.34 9.56
N LEU A 447 -49.23 -44.19 9.17
CA LEU A 447 -48.61 -45.19 10.04
C LEU A 447 -47.18 -45.49 9.54
N GLU A 448 -46.18 -45.02 10.28
CA GLU A 448 -44.82 -45.56 10.26
C GLU A 448 -44.81 -46.99 10.83
N PHE A 449 -44.01 -47.88 10.24
CA PHE A 449 -43.36 -48.95 10.99
C PHE A 449 -41.95 -49.23 10.43
N PRO A 450 -40.95 -49.43 11.30
CA PRO A 450 -39.57 -49.77 10.93
C PRO A 450 -39.36 -51.28 10.97
N SER A 451 -38.59 -51.87 10.04
CA SER A 451 -37.79 -53.07 10.36
C SER A 451 -36.78 -53.46 9.27
N SER A 452 -35.73 -54.12 9.76
CA SER A 452 -34.46 -54.49 9.16
C SER A 452 -34.49 -55.76 8.28
N SER A 453 -33.42 -55.87 7.49
CA SER A 453 -32.76 -57.08 6.94
C SER A 453 -33.49 -57.96 5.92
N GLN A 454 -32.94 -57.98 4.69
CA GLN A 454 -32.57 -59.20 3.94
C GLN A 454 -31.97 -58.85 2.56
N MET A 455 -30.69 -59.18 2.37
CA MET A 455 -30.12 -59.67 1.09
C MET A 455 -29.97 -61.22 1.24
N PRO A 456 -29.76 -62.08 0.19
CA PRO A 456 -29.05 -61.81 -1.08
C PRO A 456 -29.45 -62.62 -2.37
N THR A 457 -28.76 -62.31 -3.48
CA THR A 457 -28.31 -63.16 -4.63
C THR A 457 -29.27 -63.68 -5.72
N CYS A 458 -28.93 -63.38 -6.99
CA CYS A 458 -28.90 -64.34 -8.13
C CYS A 458 -28.00 -63.87 -9.31
N VAL A 459 -26.89 -64.58 -9.45
CA VAL A 459 -26.04 -65.02 -10.59
C VAL A 459 -26.25 -64.50 -12.05
N HIS A 460 -25.11 -64.15 -12.66
CA HIS A 460 -24.70 -63.82 -14.05
C HIS A 460 -25.09 -64.84 -15.17
N PRO A 461 -25.05 -64.53 -16.51
CA PRO A 461 -23.82 -64.11 -17.24
C PRO A 461 -23.95 -63.16 -18.47
N ALA A 462 -22.80 -62.61 -18.87
CA ALA A 462 -22.56 -61.89 -20.13
C ALA A 462 -22.51 -62.84 -21.34
N PRO A 463 -22.52 -62.33 -22.59
CA PRO A 463 -21.23 -62.11 -23.28
C PRO A 463 -21.15 -60.88 -24.23
N LYS A 464 -19.96 -60.28 -24.32
CA LYS A 464 -19.46 -59.49 -25.48
C LYS A 464 -18.92 -60.47 -26.55
N PRO A 465 -18.76 -60.08 -27.83
CA PRO A 465 -17.40 -59.68 -28.29
C PRO A 465 -17.39 -58.64 -29.45
N LYS A 466 -16.45 -57.66 -29.45
CA LYS A 466 -15.23 -57.55 -30.32
C LYS A 466 -15.50 -56.94 -31.72
N ASN A 467 -14.65 -56.18 -32.41
CA ASN A 467 -13.22 -55.86 -32.28
C ASN A 467 -12.91 -54.65 -33.21
N THR A 468 -11.96 -53.82 -32.77
CA THR A 468 -11.03 -52.95 -33.53
C THR A 468 -10.19 -53.77 -34.55
N PRO A 469 -9.31 -53.24 -35.47
CA PRO A 469 -8.14 -52.42 -35.09
C PRO A 469 -7.53 -51.55 -36.25
N PRO A 470 -6.25 -51.08 -36.22
CA PRO A 470 -5.82 -49.77 -36.74
C PRO A 470 -4.77 -49.93 -37.87
N VAL A 471 -4.22 -48.83 -38.39
CA VAL A 471 -2.85 -48.82 -38.97
C VAL A 471 -2.21 -47.43 -38.74
N ASP A 472 -1.02 -47.45 -38.15
CA ASP A 472 -0.04 -46.37 -38.08
C ASP A 472 0.59 -46.09 -39.46
N GLU A 473 0.96 -44.84 -39.76
CA GLU A 473 2.28 -44.61 -40.36
C GLU A 473 2.79 -43.18 -40.15
N GLU A 474 4.05 -43.13 -39.80
CA GLU A 474 4.90 -41.99 -39.50
C GLU A 474 5.56 -41.46 -40.79
N CYS A 475 6.17 -40.28 -40.69
CA CYS A 475 7.32 -39.80 -41.46
C CYS A 475 7.10 -38.84 -42.66
N SER A 476 7.53 -37.59 -42.39
CA SER A 476 8.41 -36.75 -43.22
C SER A 476 7.88 -36.12 -44.52
N LEU A 477 7.82 -34.78 -44.56
CA LEU A 477 8.83 -33.95 -45.26
C LEU A 477 8.48 -32.45 -45.25
N MET A 478 9.49 -31.67 -44.84
CA MET A 478 9.93 -30.35 -45.34
C MET A 478 8.92 -29.44 -46.07
N TRP A 479 8.74 -28.23 -45.51
CA TRP A 479 9.27 -27.03 -46.19
C TRP A 479 9.77 -26.00 -45.18
N ARG A 480 11.11 -25.86 -45.14
CA ARG A 480 11.79 -24.60 -44.85
C ARG A 480 11.67 -23.71 -46.08
N SER A 481 11.34 -22.44 -45.87
CA SER A 481 11.83 -21.34 -46.72
C SER A 481 12.23 -20.19 -45.80
N LYS A 482 13.53 -19.91 -45.85
CA LYS A 482 14.31 -18.99 -45.02
C LYS A 482 14.18 -17.52 -45.49
N PRO A 483 14.67 -16.57 -44.67
CA PRO A 483 14.58 -15.12 -44.89
C PRO A 483 15.72 -14.57 -45.76
N LYS A 484 15.62 -13.31 -46.22
CA LYS A 484 16.70 -12.40 -46.70
C LYS A 484 16.10 -11.08 -47.26
N PRO A 485 16.87 -9.98 -47.47
CA PRO A 485 17.70 -9.23 -46.52
C PRO A 485 17.55 -7.68 -46.65
N SER A 486 18.24 -6.99 -45.75
CA SER A 486 18.67 -5.57 -45.69
C SER A 486 18.64 -4.69 -46.95
N LEU A 487 18.26 -3.42 -46.76
CA LEU A 487 18.87 -2.27 -47.45
C LEU A 487 19.03 -1.09 -46.48
N HIS A 488 20.29 -0.70 -46.31
CA HIS A 488 20.74 0.61 -45.82
C HIS A 488 20.26 1.72 -46.75
N LEU A 489 19.97 2.91 -46.19
CA LEU A 489 20.39 4.17 -46.80
C LEU A 489 20.57 5.24 -45.72
N ASN A 490 21.80 5.75 -45.65
CA ASN A 490 22.19 6.97 -44.96
C ASN A 490 21.60 8.18 -45.70
N ALA A 491 21.22 9.20 -44.92
CA ALA A 491 21.57 10.60 -45.14
C ALA A 491 21.59 11.29 -43.77
#